data_AF-A0A3S0ZQU0-F1
#
_entry.id   AF-A0A3S0ZQU0-F1
#
_cell.length_a   1.000
_cell.length_b   1.000
_cell.length_c   1.000
_cell.angle_alpha   90.00
_cell.angle_beta   90.00
_cell.angle_gamma   90.00
#
_symmetry.space_group_name_H-M   'P 1'
#
loop_
_entity.id
_entity.type
_entity.pdbx_description
1 polymer ?
#
loop_
_entity_poly.entity_id
_entity_poly.type
_entity_poly.pdbx_seq_one_letter_code
_entity_poly.pdbx_strand_id
1 'polypeptide(L)'
;MLEITSVNSQQPILSRVANAIKVDGRLENYTTSIRLELFKQEDCRAEFTCQLVAVDAQGRELVRTSHLLQQPSSSASDSAGGQGWTPAVVMHLVDLAQDLNTNMQLMRSAMDDFRNRLSGVEDKVAASEKSLYGDLRNLENRIEDKIDRLGDKFRALEDKTASNEIKINNNLASLTTTIGTAIAHSPKLLLKENEVD
;
A
#
# COMPACT_ATOMS: atom_id res chain seq x y z
N MET A 1 46.71 -11.77 -2.50
CA MET A 1 45.86 -12.64 -1.66
C MET A 1 45.80 -13.98 -2.36
N LEU A 2 46.19 -15.08 -1.70
CA LEU A 2 46.23 -16.39 -2.32
C LEU A 2 44.97 -17.16 -1.92
N GLU A 3 44.14 -17.55 -2.89
CA GLU A 3 42.93 -18.32 -2.61
C GLU A 3 43.31 -19.75 -2.19
N ILE A 4 43.04 -20.08 -0.92
CA ILE A 4 43.31 -21.42 -0.39
C ILE A 4 42.21 -22.39 -0.84
N THR A 5 40.96 -21.97 -0.98
CA THR A 5 39.87 -22.84 -1.42
C THR A 5 38.58 -22.04 -1.62
N SER A 6 37.66 -22.59 -2.40
CA SER A 6 36.26 -22.16 -2.47
C SER A 6 35.33 -23.37 -2.57
N VAL A 7 34.09 -23.19 -2.12
CA VAL A 7 32.99 -24.15 -2.27
C VAL A 7 31.81 -23.39 -2.86
N ASN A 8 31.18 -23.95 -3.89
CA ASN A 8 30.09 -23.30 -4.60
C ASN A 8 29.10 -24.35 -5.13
N SER A 9 28.03 -23.92 -5.81
CA SER A 9 27.01 -24.83 -6.32
C SER A 9 27.52 -25.80 -7.40
N GLN A 10 28.61 -25.48 -8.11
CA GLN A 10 29.24 -26.36 -9.10
C GLN A 10 30.14 -27.40 -8.44
N GLN A 11 30.76 -27.04 -7.31
CA GLN A 11 31.60 -27.92 -6.50
C GLN A 11 31.17 -27.87 -5.02
N PRO A 12 30.07 -28.55 -4.65
CA PRO A 12 29.47 -28.43 -3.32
C PRO A 12 30.22 -29.22 -2.25
N ILE A 13 31.03 -30.21 -2.63
CA ILE A 13 31.87 -30.98 -1.72
C ILE A 13 33.30 -30.91 -2.25
N LEU A 14 34.23 -30.59 -1.37
CA LEU A 14 35.65 -30.54 -1.65
C LEU A 14 36.42 -31.26 -0.54
N SER A 15 37.35 -32.13 -0.91
CA SER A 15 38.36 -32.63 0.02
C SER A 15 39.68 -32.68 -0.72
N ARG A 16 40.68 -31.96 -0.23
CA ARG A 16 42.01 -31.91 -0.84
C ARG A 16 43.09 -31.71 0.19
N VAL A 17 44.29 -32.19 -0.13
CA VAL A 17 45.49 -31.97 0.65
C VAL A 17 46.55 -31.35 -0.26
N ALA A 18 47.05 -30.18 0.12
CA ALA A 18 48.10 -29.48 -0.62
C ALA A 18 49.00 -28.72 0.35
N ASN A 19 50.32 -28.71 0.12
CA ASN A 19 51.29 -27.92 0.88
C ASN A 19 51.25 -28.08 2.41
N ALA A 20 50.90 -29.27 2.92
CA ALA A 20 50.70 -29.53 4.35
C ALA A 20 49.47 -28.81 4.96
N ILE A 21 48.47 -28.56 4.13
CA ILE A 21 47.13 -28.11 4.50
C ILE A 21 46.13 -29.13 3.96
N LYS A 22 45.29 -29.68 4.84
CA LYS A 22 44.11 -30.44 4.46
C LYS A 22 42.89 -29.53 4.51
N VAL A 23 42.11 -29.57 3.43
CA VAL A 23 40.92 -28.74 3.24
C VAL A 23 39.74 -29.66 3.02
N ASP A 24 38.73 -29.52 3.87
CA ASP A 24 37.44 -30.20 3.72
C ASP A 24 36.35 -29.14 3.64
N GLY A 25 35.69 -29.02 2.49
CA GLY A 25 34.63 -28.05 2.21
C GLY A 25 33.30 -28.74 1.91
N ARG A 26 32.20 -28.21 2.45
CA ARG A 26 30.85 -28.69 2.20
C ARG A 26 29.86 -27.54 2.10
N LEU A 27 29.01 -27.61 1.09
CA LEU A 27 27.83 -26.79 0.88
C LEU A 27 26.62 -27.72 0.91
N GLU A 28 25.96 -27.78 2.05
CA GLU A 28 24.71 -28.50 2.26
C GLU A 28 23.59 -27.47 2.52
N ASN A 29 22.32 -27.88 2.39
CA ASN A 29 21.16 -26.97 2.44
C ASN A 29 21.32 -25.82 3.45
N TYR A 30 21.44 -24.59 2.94
CA TYR A 30 21.58 -23.33 3.70
C TYR A 30 22.81 -23.22 4.63
N THR A 31 23.76 -24.15 4.55
CA THR A 31 24.95 -24.19 5.40
C THR A 31 26.22 -24.43 4.57
N THR A 32 27.21 -23.56 4.76
CA THR A 32 28.53 -23.70 4.13
C THR A 32 29.57 -23.90 5.23
N SER A 33 30.40 -24.93 5.09
CA SER A 33 31.50 -25.21 6.01
C SER A 33 32.79 -25.43 5.23
N ILE A 34 33.87 -24.80 5.71
CA ILE A 34 35.22 -25.04 5.22
C ILE A 34 36.08 -25.30 6.44
N ARG A 35 36.70 -26.49 6.48
CA ARG A 35 37.63 -26.90 7.52
C ARG A 35 39.04 -26.90 6.95
N LEU A 36 39.92 -26.18 7.61
CA LEU A 36 41.35 -26.17 7.33
C LEU A 36 42.08 -26.88 8.47
N GLU A 37 42.85 -27.91 8.12
CA GLU A 37 43.76 -28.62 9.02
C GLU A 37 45.19 -28.28 8.56
N LEU A 38 45.90 -27.50 9.38
CA LEU A 38 47.25 -27.02 9.10
C LEU A 38 48.26 -27.92 9.81
N PHE A 39 49.23 -28.46 9.09
CA PHE A 39 50.25 -29.34 9.66
C PHE A 39 51.60 -28.64 9.92
N LYS A 40 51.79 -27.44 9.35
CA LYS A 40 52.98 -26.61 9.53
C LYS A 40 52.75 -25.55 10.60
N GLN A 41 53.72 -25.38 11.49
CA GLN A 41 53.62 -24.44 12.60
C GLN A 41 53.62 -22.98 12.13
N GLU A 42 54.34 -22.70 11.04
CA GLU A 42 54.34 -21.40 10.37
C GLU A 42 52.96 -21.02 9.82
N ASP A 43 52.22 -21.99 9.27
CA ASP A 43 50.87 -21.76 8.73
C ASP A 43 49.85 -21.49 9.83
N CYS A 44 50.06 -22.04 11.04
CA CYS A 44 49.22 -21.73 12.21
C CYS A 44 49.32 -20.27 12.67
N ARG A 45 50.33 -19.52 12.24
CA ARG A 45 50.48 -18.09 12.55
C ARG A 45 49.99 -17.18 11.44
N ALA A 46 49.51 -17.74 10.33
CA ALA A 46 48.99 -16.97 9.21
C ALA A 46 47.63 -16.33 9.55
N GLU A 47 47.38 -15.17 8.97
CA GLU A 47 46.04 -14.56 8.98
C GLU A 47 45.20 -15.21 7.88
N PHE A 48 44.02 -15.71 8.26
CA PHE A 48 43.07 -16.27 7.30
C PHE A 48 41.90 -15.33 7.12
N THR A 49 41.42 -15.20 5.89
CA THR A 49 40.22 -14.44 5.57
C THR A 49 39.24 -15.36 4.87
N CYS A 50 38.02 -15.43 5.38
CA CYS A 50 36.90 -16.13 4.77
C CYS A 50 35.98 -15.10 4.13
N GLN A 51 35.64 -15.30 2.85
CA GLN A 51 34.68 -14.47 2.13
C GLN A 51 33.47 -15.31 1.76
N LEU A 52 32.30 -14.90 2.23
CA LEU A 52 31.02 -15.41 1.80
C LEU A 52 30.46 -14.47 0.74
N VAL A 53 30.26 -14.99 -0.47
CA VAL A 53 29.61 -14.27 -1.57
C VAL A 53 28.26 -14.90 -1.82
N ALA A 54 27.19 -14.12 -1.64
CA ALA A 54 25.83 -14.51 -1.95
C ALA A 54 25.31 -13.65 -3.12
N VAL A 55 24.61 -14.27 -4.06
CA VAL A 55 24.01 -13.57 -5.21
C VAL A 55 22.51 -13.73 -5.14
N ASP A 56 21.78 -12.62 -5.17
CA ASP A 56 20.31 -12.66 -5.16
C ASP A 56 19.71 -12.91 -6.56
N ALA A 57 18.39 -13.05 -6.63
CA ALA A 57 17.67 -13.30 -7.88
C ALA A 57 17.76 -12.14 -8.89
N GLN A 58 18.21 -10.95 -8.47
CA GLN A 58 18.43 -9.78 -9.33
C GLN A 58 19.91 -9.65 -9.75
N GLY A 59 20.77 -10.59 -9.35
CA GLY A 59 22.20 -10.57 -9.66
C GLY A 59 23.01 -9.62 -8.77
N ARG A 60 22.46 -9.16 -7.65
CA ARG A 60 23.20 -8.32 -6.69
C ARG A 60 24.03 -9.20 -5.78
N GLU A 61 25.30 -8.83 -5.62
CA GLU A 61 26.25 -9.55 -4.78
C GLU A 61 26.27 -8.97 -3.37
N LEU A 62 26.13 -9.85 -2.37
CA LEU A 62 26.39 -9.58 -0.97
C LEU A 62 27.69 -10.29 -0.59
N VAL A 63 28.70 -9.51 -0.18
CA VAL A 63 29.99 -10.05 0.25
C VAL A 63 30.17 -9.82 1.75
N ARG A 64 30.34 -10.89 2.51
CA ARG A 64 30.69 -10.86 3.93
C ARG A 64 32.10 -11.40 4.12
N THR A 65 32.96 -10.64 4.80
CA THR A 65 34.37 -10.99 4.99
C THR A 65 34.66 -11.19 6.47
N SER A 66 35.01 -12.41 6.87
CA SER A 66 35.40 -12.73 8.25
C SER A 66 36.89 -13.00 8.32
N HIS A 67 37.57 -12.48 9.33
CA HIS A 67 38.98 -12.74 9.59
C HIS A 67 39.10 -13.79 10.68
N LEU A 68 40.02 -14.74 10.50
CA LEU A 68 40.33 -15.77 11.45
C LEU A 68 41.79 -15.62 11.86
N LEU A 69 41.98 -15.15 13.09
CA LEU A 69 43.28 -15.03 13.75
C LEU A 69 43.39 -16.14 14.79
N GLN A 70 44.37 -17.03 14.64
CA GLN A 70 44.67 -18.02 15.65
C GLN A 70 45.43 -17.34 16.80
N GLN A 71 44.86 -17.35 18.00
CA GLN A 71 45.60 -16.92 19.18
C GLN A 71 46.70 -17.94 19.45
N PRO A 72 47.97 -17.51 19.59
CA PRO A 72 49.00 -18.40 20.09
C PRO A 72 48.57 -18.83 21.50
N SER A 73 48.57 -20.15 21.75
CA SER A 73 48.39 -20.68 23.10
C SER A 73 49.56 -20.18 23.95
N SER A 74 49.36 -19.06 24.65
CA SER A 74 50.31 -18.58 25.64
C SER A 74 50.33 -19.60 26.77
N SER A 75 51.37 -20.43 26.80
CA SER A 75 51.83 -21.01 28.06
C SER A 75 52.00 -19.85 29.04
N ALA A 76 51.36 -19.97 30.19
CA ALA A 76 51.41 -19.00 31.27
C ALA A 76 52.84 -18.47 31.51
N SER A 77 53.03 -17.17 31.34
CA SER A 77 54.15 -16.46 31.93
C SER A 77 53.73 -15.01 32.15
N ASP A 78 53.56 -14.68 33.43
CA ASP A 78 53.46 -13.32 33.95
C ASP A 78 54.49 -12.40 33.30
N SER A 79 54.06 -11.23 32.80
CA SER A 79 54.73 -9.94 33.03
C SER A 79 53.96 -8.79 32.39
N ALA A 80 53.65 -7.84 33.28
CA ALA A 80 53.12 -6.50 33.12
C ALA A 80 53.39 -5.73 31.81
N GLY A 81 52.39 -4.91 31.45
CA GLY A 81 52.64 -3.61 30.80
C GLY A 81 52.16 -3.50 29.36
N GLY A 82 50.85 -3.33 29.16
CA GLY A 82 50.31 -2.93 27.87
C GLY A 82 48.83 -3.23 27.79
N GLN A 83 48.01 -2.21 28.04
CA GLN A 83 46.54 -2.26 27.91
C GLN A 83 46.17 -2.23 26.42
N GLY A 84 46.70 -3.21 25.67
CA GLY A 84 46.37 -3.47 24.28
C GLY A 84 45.12 -4.33 24.24
N TRP A 85 44.15 -3.92 23.44
CA TRP A 85 42.91 -4.67 23.24
C TRP A 85 43.28 -6.09 22.78
N THR A 86 42.77 -7.13 23.44
CA THR A 86 43.08 -8.50 23.03
C THR A 86 42.55 -8.71 21.60
N PRO A 87 43.26 -9.46 20.73
CA PRO A 87 42.84 -9.68 19.34
C PRO A 87 41.40 -10.20 19.18
N ALA A 88 40.88 -10.92 20.19
CA ALA A 88 39.49 -11.39 20.22
C ALA A 88 38.47 -10.24 20.33
N VAL A 89 38.78 -9.19 21.10
CA VAL A 89 37.89 -8.02 21.25
C VAL A 89 37.85 -7.21 19.95
N VAL A 90 38.98 -7.10 19.24
CA VAL A 90 39.05 -6.41 17.94
C VAL A 90 38.20 -7.13 16.89
N MET A 91 38.23 -8.46 16.84
CA MET A 91 37.39 -9.23 15.91
C MET A 91 35.90 -9.06 16.19
N HIS A 92 35.48 -9.11 17.46
CA HIS A 92 34.08 -8.84 17.82
C HIS A 92 33.61 -7.44 17.40
N LEU A 93 34.50 -6.45 17.48
CA LEU A 93 34.17 -5.09 17.05
C LEU A 93 33.99 -4.99 15.53
N VAL A 94 34.83 -5.71 14.76
CA VAL A 94 34.74 -5.76 13.29
C VAL A 94 33.47 -6.49 12.85
N ASP A 95 33.15 -7.63 13.47
CA ASP A 95 31.91 -8.37 13.17
C ASP A 95 30.68 -7.52 13.48
N LEU A 96 30.67 -6.81 14.61
CA LEU A 96 29.58 -5.89 14.97
C LEU A 96 29.48 -4.72 13.98
N ALA A 97 30.60 -4.17 13.53
CA ALA A 97 30.62 -3.10 12.54
C ALA A 97 30.08 -3.57 11.17
N GLN A 98 30.41 -4.80 10.76
CA GLN A 98 29.88 -5.39 9.53
C GLN A 98 28.39 -5.70 9.64
N ASP A 99 27.94 -6.23 10.78
CA ASP A 99 26.53 -6.49 11.04
C ASP A 99 25.71 -5.20 11.03
N LEU A 100 26.21 -4.16 11.70
CA LEU A 100 25.59 -2.83 11.69
C LEU A 100 25.52 -2.25 10.27
N ASN A 101 26.60 -2.35 9.50
CA ASN A 101 26.62 -1.86 8.12
C ASN A 101 25.60 -2.58 7.24
N THR A 102 25.48 -3.90 7.38
CA THR A 102 24.49 -4.72 6.64
C THR A 102 23.06 -4.33 7.04
N ASN A 103 22.80 -4.22 8.34
CA ASN A 103 21.49 -3.82 8.86
C ASN A 103 21.10 -2.40 8.42
N MET A 104 22.05 -1.46 8.38
CA MET A 104 21.80 -0.10 7.85
C MET A 104 21.42 -0.12 6.37
N GLN A 105 22.06 -0.96 5.55
CA GLN A 105 21.71 -1.08 4.12
C GLN A 105 20.31 -1.67 3.92
N LEU A 106 19.95 -2.71 4.67
CA LEU A 106 18.61 -3.29 4.65
C LEU A 106 17.54 -2.27 5.09
N MET A 107 17.82 -1.52 6.15
CA MET A 107 16.90 -0.50 6.66
C MET A 107 16.70 0.63 5.66
N ARG A 108 17.77 1.05 4.95
CA ARG A 108 17.67 2.03 3.87
C ARG A 108 16.81 1.53 2.71
N SER A 109 17.01 0.28 2.28
CA SER A 109 16.19 -0.32 1.23
C SER A 109 14.71 -0.44 1.64
N ALA A 110 14.43 -0.78 2.90
CA ALA A 110 13.08 -0.86 3.42
C ALA A 110 12.42 0.52 3.50
N MET A 111 13.16 1.56 3.89
CA MET A 111 12.68 2.95 3.88
C MET A 111 12.36 3.44 2.47
N ASP A 112 13.20 3.11 1.48
CA ASP A 112 12.96 3.48 0.09
C ASP A 112 11.70 2.78 -0.48
N ASP A 113 11.50 1.49 -0.19
CA ASP A 113 10.25 0.78 -0.56
C ASP A 113 9.03 1.41 0.11
N PHE A 114 9.13 1.68 1.41
CA PHE A 114 8.03 2.31 2.16
C PHE A 114 7.69 3.70 1.60
N ARG A 115 8.69 4.50 1.25
CA ARG A 115 8.51 5.81 0.62
C ARG A 115 7.80 5.71 -0.72
N ASN A 116 8.20 4.77 -1.58
CA ASN A 116 7.56 4.56 -2.88
C ASN A 116 6.11 4.10 -2.75
N ARG A 117 5.83 3.23 -1.78
CA ARG A 117 4.46 2.78 -1.49
C ARG A 117 3.61 3.92 -0.95
N LEU A 118 4.18 4.77 -0.09
CA LEU A 118 3.49 5.93 0.47
C LEU A 118 3.13 6.95 -0.61
N SER A 119 4.08 7.29 -1.50
CA SER A 119 3.78 8.20 -2.62
C SER A 119 2.71 7.61 -3.56
N GLY A 120 2.76 6.31 -3.83
CA GLY A 120 1.72 5.64 -4.61
C GLY A 120 0.34 5.62 -3.93
N VAL A 121 0.27 5.70 -2.60
CA VAL A 121 -1.00 5.86 -1.88
C VAL A 121 -1.48 7.31 -1.96
N GLU A 122 -0.59 8.29 -1.77
CA GLU A 122 -0.93 9.73 -1.91
C GLU A 122 -1.52 10.03 -3.29
N ASP A 123 -0.91 9.53 -4.36
CA ASP A 123 -1.41 9.71 -5.74
C ASP A 123 -2.81 9.10 -5.93
N LYS A 124 -3.03 7.90 -5.37
CA LYS A 124 -4.34 7.21 -5.44
C LYS A 124 -5.42 7.96 -4.66
N VAL A 125 -5.08 8.49 -3.49
CA VAL A 125 -5.99 9.31 -2.68
C VAL A 125 -6.35 10.58 -3.44
N ALA A 126 -5.37 11.31 -3.97
CA ALA A 126 -5.62 12.52 -4.75
C ALA A 126 -6.49 12.26 -6.00
N ALA A 127 -6.24 11.15 -6.71
CA ALA A 127 -7.07 10.74 -7.84
C ALA A 127 -8.50 10.38 -7.42
N SER A 128 -8.66 9.66 -6.30
CA SER A 128 -9.96 9.29 -5.75
C SER A 128 -10.76 10.52 -5.31
N GLU A 129 -10.12 11.47 -4.61
CA GLU A 129 -10.75 12.73 -4.21
C GLU A 129 -11.23 13.51 -5.43
N LYS A 130 -10.38 13.66 -6.45
CA LYS A 130 -10.74 14.37 -7.69
C LYS A 130 -11.94 13.71 -8.39
N SER A 131 -11.98 12.37 -8.44
CA SER A 131 -13.11 11.64 -9.02
C SER A 131 -14.39 11.90 -8.24
N LEU A 132 -14.34 11.79 -6.90
CA LEU A 132 -15.50 12.01 -6.03
C LEU A 132 -16.04 13.44 -6.16
N TYR A 133 -15.17 14.46 -6.20
CA TYR A 133 -15.60 15.83 -6.44
C TYR A 133 -16.29 16.00 -7.80
N GLY A 134 -15.77 15.36 -8.85
CA GLY A 134 -16.40 15.36 -10.18
C GLY A 134 -17.77 14.71 -10.17
N ASP A 135 -17.90 13.54 -9.54
CA ASP A 135 -19.14 12.79 -9.44
C ASP A 135 -20.20 13.54 -8.62
N LEU A 136 -19.80 14.15 -7.50
CA LEU A 136 -20.69 14.97 -6.67
C LEU A 136 -21.20 16.19 -7.43
N ARG A 137 -20.33 16.90 -8.16
CA ARG A 137 -20.75 18.06 -8.96
C ARG A 137 -21.68 17.69 -10.11
N ASN A 138 -21.44 16.54 -10.74
CA ASN A 138 -22.34 16.01 -11.76
C ASN A 138 -23.71 15.62 -11.16
N LEU A 139 -23.71 15.05 -9.96
CA LEU A 139 -24.94 14.71 -9.25
C LEU A 139 -25.72 15.96 -8.85
N GLU A 140 -25.04 16.99 -8.34
CA GLU A 140 -25.60 18.30 -8.00
C GLU A 140 -26.32 18.92 -9.19
N ASN A 141 -25.63 19.08 -10.33
CA ASN A 141 -26.23 19.63 -11.56
C ASN A 141 -27.46 18.82 -12.00
N ARG A 142 -27.41 17.49 -11.94
CA ARG A 142 -28.54 16.63 -12.31
C ARG A 142 -29.73 16.76 -11.37
N ILE A 143 -29.49 17.05 -10.10
CA ILE A 143 -30.54 17.29 -9.10
C ILE A 143 -31.16 18.66 -9.35
N GLU A 144 -30.35 19.70 -9.55
CA GLU A 144 -30.82 21.05 -9.91
C GLU A 144 -31.71 21.00 -11.16
N ASP A 145 -31.24 20.39 -12.25
CA ASP A 145 -32.02 20.21 -13.48
C ASP A 145 -33.37 19.52 -13.24
N LYS A 146 -33.41 18.52 -12.35
CA LYS A 146 -34.64 17.81 -12.02
C LYS A 146 -35.58 18.65 -11.18
N ILE A 147 -35.05 19.44 -10.25
CA ILE A 147 -35.83 20.36 -9.42
C ILE A 147 -36.46 21.44 -10.31
N ASP A 148 -35.70 22.03 -11.22
CA ASP A 148 -36.21 23.05 -12.15
C ASP A 148 -37.34 22.50 -13.02
N ARG A 149 -37.14 21.31 -13.61
CA ARG A 149 -38.17 20.63 -14.41
C ARG A 149 -39.43 20.29 -13.60
N LEU A 150 -39.27 19.96 -12.31
CA LEU A 150 -40.40 19.73 -11.42
C LEU A 150 -41.12 21.04 -11.11
N GLY A 151 -40.38 22.13 -10.88
CA GLY A 151 -40.92 23.47 -10.70
C GLY A 151 -41.76 23.93 -11.89
N ASP A 152 -41.25 23.76 -13.11
CA ASP A 152 -41.98 24.09 -14.34
C ASP A 152 -43.27 23.28 -14.50
N LYS A 153 -43.21 21.98 -14.20
CA LYS A 153 -44.41 21.13 -14.21
C LYS A 153 -45.43 21.56 -13.17
N PHE A 154 -44.98 21.98 -11.99
CA PHE A 154 -45.86 22.44 -10.92
C PHE A 154 -46.57 23.74 -11.32
N ARG A 155 -45.82 24.73 -11.84
CA ARG A 155 -46.39 25.97 -12.38
C ARG A 155 -47.41 25.70 -13.49
N ALA A 156 -47.08 24.81 -14.43
CA ALA A 156 -48.01 24.44 -15.50
C ALA A 156 -49.30 23.77 -14.96
N LEU A 157 -49.20 23.00 -13.88
CA LEU A 157 -50.37 22.43 -13.20
C LEU A 157 -51.18 23.48 -12.45
N GLU A 158 -50.53 24.44 -11.79
CA GLU A 158 -51.19 25.58 -11.15
C GLU A 158 -51.97 26.42 -12.18
N ASP A 159 -51.33 26.79 -13.30
CA ASP A 159 -51.96 27.55 -14.39
C ASP A 159 -53.17 26.81 -14.98
N LYS A 160 -53.02 25.49 -15.20
CA LYS A 160 -54.11 24.65 -15.72
C LYS A 160 -55.26 24.56 -14.72
N THR A 161 -54.96 24.48 -13.42
CA THR A 161 -55.97 24.44 -12.36
C THR A 161 -56.73 25.77 -12.28
N ALA A 162 -56.03 26.90 -12.28
CA ALA A 162 -56.63 28.23 -12.30
C ALA A 162 -57.50 28.45 -13.56
N SER A 163 -57.01 28.03 -14.73
CA SER A 163 -57.79 28.09 -15.97
C SER A 163 -59.07 27.26 -15.91
N ASN A 164 -59.01 26.07 -15.33
CA ASN A 164 -60.17 25.21 -15.16
C ASN A 164 -61.19 25.81 -14.17
N GLU A 165 -60.72 26.40 -13.08
CA GLU A 165 -61.58 27.08 -12.11
C GLU A 165 -62.37 28.23 -12.76
N ILE A 166 -61.71 29.07 -13.55
CA ILE A 166 -62.36 30.14 -14.32
C ILE A 166 -63.41 29.57 -15.28
N LYS A 167 -63.09 28.50 -16.02
CA LYS A 167 -64.03 27.86 -16.94
C LYS A 167 -65.25 27.31 -16.22
N ILE A 168 -65.06 26.66 -15.07
CA ILE A 168 -66.16 26.12 -14.25
C ILE A 168 -67.05 27.25 -13.76
N ASN A 169 -66.46 28.33 -13.22
CA ASN A 169 -67.22 29.48 -12.73
C ASN A 169 -68.03 30.17 -13.84
N ASN A 170 -67.44 30.36 -15.02
CA ASN A 170 -68.15 30.93 -16.17
C ASN A 170 -69.31 30.03 -16.64
N ASN A 171 -69.09 28.71 -16.71
CA ASN A 171 -70.14 27.76 -17.08
C ASN A 171 -71.29 27.74 -16.05
N LEU A 172 -70.96 27.77 -14.75
CA LEU A 172 -71.95 27.82 -13.68
C LEU A 172 -72.77 29.11 -13.72
N ALA A 173 -72.13 30.25 -13.95
CA ALA A 173 -72.81 31.53 -14.12
C ALA A 173 -73.78 31.49 -15.31
N SER A 174 -73.31 31.01 -16.47
CA SER A 174 -74.15 30.86 -17.67
C SER A 174 -75.35 29.94 -17.44
N LEU A 175 -75.17 28.81 -16.75
CA LEU A 175 -76.25 27.88 -16.42
C LEU A 175 -77.27 28.53 -15.49
N THR A 176 -76.80 29.25 -14.47
CA THR A 176 -77.65 29.97 -13.51
C THR A 176 -78.50 31.02 -14.20
N THR A 177 -77.91 31.81 -15.11
CA THR A 177 -78.65 32.77 -15.95
C THR A 177 -79.70 32.07 -16.81
N THR A 178 -79.33 30.97 -17.47
CA THR A 178 -80.24 30.20 -18.34
C THR A 178 -81.46 29.69 -17.55
N ILE A 179 -81.23 29.08 -16.39
CA ILE A 179 -82.31 28.59 -15.52
C ILE A 179 -83.18 29.75 -15.03
N GLY A 180 -82.57 30.85 -14.58
CA GLY A 180 -83.31 32.04 -14.14
C GLY A 180 -84.23 32.60 -15.23
N THR A 181 -83.75 32.66 -16.48
CA THR A 181 -84.58 33.10 -17.61
C THR A 181 -85.70 32.11 -17.94
N ALA A 182 -85.45 30.79 -17.88
CA ALA A 182 -86.47 29.78 -18.14
C ALA A 182 -87.61 29.79 -17.11
N ILE A 183 -87.27 30.01 -15.83
CA ILE A 183 -88.25 30.17 -14.75
C ILE A 183 -89.06 31.45 -14.97
N ALA A 184 -88.41 32.58 -15.29
CA ALA A 184 -89.10 33.85 -15.53
C ALA A 184 -90.08 33.80 -16.72
N HIS A 185 -89.78 33.01 -17.76
CA HIS A 185 -90.65 32.84 -18.94
C HIS A 185 -91.75 31.78 -18.77
N SER A 186 -91.82 31.09 -17.61
CA SER A 186 -92.84 30.06 -17.33
C SER A 186 -93.69 30.38 -16.07
N PRO A 187 -94.47 31.48 -16.02
CA PRO A 187 -95.19 31.85 -14.78
C PRO A 187 -96.36 30.93 -14.40
N LYS A 188 -96.78 30.00 -15.27
CA LYS A 188 -98.12 29.37 -15.20
C LYS A 188 -98.22 27.97 -14.58
N LEU A 189 -97.18 27.46 -13.91
CA LEU A 189 -97.24 26.12 -13.30
C LEU A 189 -97.06 26.06 -11.78
N LEU A 190 -96.89 27.20 -11.08
CA LEU A 190 -96.74 27.24 -9.61
C LEU A 190 -97.93 27.86 -8.85
N LEU A 191 -99.05 28.15 -9.51
CA LEU A 191 -100.27 28.65 -8.88
C LEU A 191 -101.49 27.84 -9.36
N LYS A 192 -101.53 26.54 -9.04
CA LYS A 192 -102.75 25.71 -9.09
C LYS A 192 -102.72 24.59 -8.04
N GLU A 193 -102.42 24.94 -6.79
CA GLU A 193 -102.82 24.15 -5.63
C GLU A 193 -103.26 25.16 -4.56
N ASN A 194 -104.53 25.56 -4.61
CA ASN A 194 -105.32 26.18 -3.52
C ASN A 194 -106.60 26.80 -4.12
N GLU A 195 -107.45 25.98 -4.75
CA GLU A 195 -108.86 26.33 -4.95
C GLU A 195 -109.64 25.06 -5.32
N VAL A 196 -110.10 24.33 -4.30
CA VAL A 196 -111.33 23.50 -4.38
C VAL A 196 -111.96 23.52 -2.98
N ASP A 197 -113.27 23.79 -3.00
CA ASP A 197 -114.27 23.94 -1.94
C ASP A 197 -114.14 23.03 -0.70
#